data_AF-A0A7K4FE58-F1
#
_entry.id   AF-A0A7K4FE58-F1
#
_cell.length_a   1.000
_cell.length_b   1.000
_cell.length_c   1.000
_cell.angle_alpha   90.00
_cell.angle_beta   90.00
_cell.angle_gamma   90.00
#
_symmetry.space_group_name_H-M   'P 1'
#
loop_
_entity.id
_entity.type
_entity.pdbx_description
1 polymer ?
#
loop_
_entity_poly.entity_id
_entity_poly.type
_entity_poly.pdbx_seq_one_letter_code
_entity_poly.pdbx_strand_id
1 'polypeptide(L)' 'MKQELCRRCGDELEVNKKCNVCNKENQFYCHRCGYLTEEQLHLQCILISMDSLLLSGNVQK' A
#
# COMPACT_ATOMS: atom_id res chain seq x y z
N MET A 1 -0.23 -4.34 17.33
CA MET A 1 0.90 -3.40 17.36
C MET A 1 1.66 -3.55 16.05
N LYS A 2 1.60 -2.55 15.18
CA LYS A 2 2.14 -2.60 13.81
C LYS A 2 3.67 -2.49 13.89
N GLN A 3 4.39 -3.25 13.07
CA GLN A 3 5.85 -3.27 13.07
C GLN A 3 6.38 -1.94 12.50
N GLU A 4 6.72 -1.01 13.39
CA GLU A 4 7.39 0.25 13.02
C GLU A 4 8.90 0.08 12.84
N LEU A 5 9.43 -1.10 13.18
CA LEU A 5 10.86 -1.39 13.07
C LEU A 5 11.16 -2.31 11.88
N CYS A 6 12.23 -1.97 11.19
CA CYS A 6 12.80 -2.71 10.09
C CYS A 6 13.28 -4.07 10.57
N ARG A 7 12.72 -5.14 10.00
CA ARG A 7 13.07 -6.52 10.36
C ARG A 7 14.54 -6.90 10.09
N ARG A 8 15.26 -6.12 9.28
CA ARG A 8 16.67 -6.39 8.93
C ARG A 8 17.68 -5.72 9.86
N CYS A 9 17.38 -4.53 10.35
CA CYS A 9 18.35 -3.72 11.08
C CYS A 9 17.82 -3.09 12.37
N GLY A 10 16.53 -3.28 12.68
CA GLY A 10 15.88 -2.77 13.88
C GLY A 10 15.56 -1.27 13.86
N ASP A 11 15.91 -0.56 12.79
CA ASP A 11 15.66 0.89 12.65
C ASP A 11 14.23 1.21 12.25
N GLU A 12 13.81 2.46 12.41
CA GLU A 12 12.45 2.88 12.07
C GLU A 12 12.15 2.75 10.57
N LEU A 13 10.88 2.45 10.29
CA LEU A 13 10.31 2.37 8.95
C LEU A 13 9.46 3.62 8.68
N GLU A 14 9.75 4.30 7.58
CA GLU A 14 8.97 5.45 7.12
C GLU A 14 7.97 5.06 6.04
N VAL A 15 6.87 5.81 5.93
CA VAL A 15 5.83 5.55 4.92
C VAL A 15 6.37 5.87 3.53
N ASN A 16 6.47 4.85 2.68
CA ASN A 16 6.90 5.00 1.29
C ASN A 16 5.71 5.21 0.34
N LYS A 17 4.61 4.50 0.57
CA LYS A 17 3.38 4.61 -0.23
C LYS A 17 2.13 4.56 0.63
N LYS A 18 1.07 5.15 0.07
CA LYS A 18 -0.28 5.12 0.61
C LYS A 18 -1.22 4.51 -0.43
N CYS A 19 -2.22 3.79 0.06
CA CYS A 19 -3.31 3.27 -0.75
C CYS A 19 -4.08 4.44 -1.39
N ASN A 20 -4.29 4.39 -2.70
CA ASN A 20 -5.03 5.41 -3.46
C ASN A 20 -6.52 5.51 -3.10
N VAL A 21 -7.11 4.46 -2.52
CA VAL A 21 -8.54 4.44 -2.15
C VAL A 21 -8.78 5.03 -0.75
N CYS A 22 -8.04 4.57 0.26
CA CYS A 22 -8.28 4.95 1.65
C CYS A 22 -7.20 5.86 2.25
N ASN A 23 -6.15 6.19 1.49
CA ASN A 23 -5.03 7.04 1.88
C ASN A 23 -4.25 6.55 3.12
N LYS A 24 -4.43 5.29 3.52
CA LYS A 24 -3.65 4.64 4.57
C LYS A 24 -2.35 4.10 4.00
N GLU A 25 -1.31 4.11 4.82
CA GLU A 25 0.00 3.57 4.50
C GLU A 25 -0.10 2.10 4.10
N ASN A 26 0.54 1.76 2.99
CA ASN A 26 0.51 0.42 2.42
C ASN A 26 1.89 -0.11 2.04
N GLN A 27 2.94 0.71 2.15
CA GLN A 27 4.33 0.27 2.00
C GLN A 27 5.25 1.17 2.83
N PHE A 28 6.32 0.59 3.36
CA PHE A 28 7.30 1.30 4.15
C PHE A 28 8.72 1.11 3.63
N TYR A 29 9.60 2.06 3.95
CA TYR A 29 11.00 2.07 3.57
C TYR A 29 11.90 2.34 4.79
N CYS A 30 13.04 1.63 4.85
CA CYS A 30 14.07 1.84 5.85
C CYS A 30 15.23 2.63 5.25
N HIS A 31 15.45 3.86 5.74
CA HIS A 31 16.53 4.73 5.25
C HIS A 31 17.93 4.22 5.58
N ARG A 32 18.10 3.44 6.66
CA ARG A 32 19.41 2.91 7.07
C ARG A 32 19.93 1.79 6.19
N CYS A 33 19.10 0.80 5.86
CA CYS A 33 19.54 -0.37 5.08
C CYS A 33 18.95 -0.45 3.67
N GLY A 34 18.16 0.54 3.27
CA GLY A 34 17.52 0.59 1.95
C GLY A 34 16.44 -0.47 1.75
N TYR A 35 15.97 -1.11 2.83
CA TYR A 35 14.96 -2.15 2.73
C TYR A 35 13.59 -1.55 2.45
N LEU A 36 12.95 -2.04 1.40
CA LEU A 36 11.57 -1.72 1.03
C LEU A 36 10.66 -2.90 1.40
N THR A 37 9.59 -2.63 2.16
CA THR A 37 8.63 -3.69 2.50
C THR A 37 7.80 -4.07 1.28
N GLU A 38 7.21 -5.27 1.33
CA GLU A 38 6.16 -5.62 0.38
C GLU A 38 4.99 -4.64 0.49
N GLU A 39 4.36 -4.34 -0.64
CA GLU A 39 3.18 -3.51 -0.70
C GLU A 39 1.98 -4.32 -0.17
N GLN A 40 1.34 -3.82 0.87
CA GLN A 40 0.16 -4.41 1.46
C GLN A 40 -1.09 -3.97 0.69
N LEU A 41 -1.93 -4.95 0.35
CA LEU A 41 -3.20 -4.67 -0.29
C LEU A 41 -4.31 -4.66 0.77
N HIS A 42 -5.04 -3.55 0.85
CA HIS A 42 -6.24 -3.49 1.66
C HIS A 42 -7.38 -4.17 0.88
N LEU A 43 -7.78 -5.37 1.31
CA LEU A 43 -8.83 -6.16 0.63
C LEU A 43 -10.09 -5.34 0.33
N GLN A 44 -10.54 -4.51 1.29
CA GLN A 44 -11.70 -3.64 1.10
C GLN A 44 -11.47 -2.56 0.03
N CYS A 45 -10.23 -2.06 -0.12
CA CYS A 45 -9.88 -1.08 -1.16
C CYS A 45 -9.76 -1.72 -2.55
N ILE A 46 -9.32 -2.99 -2.63
CA ILE A 46 -9.30 -3.73 -3.90
C ILE A 46 -10.71 -3.83 -4.47
N LEU A 47 -11.69 -4.19 -3.65
CA LEU A 47 -13.10 -4.29 -4.06
C LEU A 47 -13.61 -2.96 -4.64
N ILE A 48 -13.38 -1.85 -3.94
CA ILE A 48 -13.79 -0.50 -4.39
C ILE A 48 -13.08 -0.08 -5.69
N SER A 49 -11.79 -0.39 -5.81
CA SER A 49 -11.03 -0.09 -7.03
C SER A 49 -11.48 -0.95 -8.22
N MET A 50 -11.91 -2.19 -7.99
CA MET A 50 -12.42 -3.08 -9.05
C MET A 50 -13.82 -2.66 -9.52
N ASP A 51 -14.68 -2.19 -8.61
CA ASP A 51 -15.98 -1.63 -8.99
C ASP A 51 -15.81 -0.44 -9.96
N SER A 52 -14.77 0.37 -9.74
CA SER A 52 -14.44 1.49 -10.63
C SER A 52 -14.02 1.02 -12.03
N LEU A 53 -13.31 -0.10 -12.15
CA LEU A 53 -12.89 -0.68 -13.44
C LEU A 53 -14.05 -1.37 -14.17
N LEU A 54 -14.94 -2.04 -13.44
CA LEU A 54 -16.13 -2.69 -14.00
C LEU A 54 -17.17 -1.68 -14.49
N LEU A 55 -17.29 -0.52 -13.83
CA LEU A 55 -18.17 0.58 -14.27
C LEU A 55 -17.63 1.33 -15.50
N SER A 56 -16.32 1.33 -15.75
CA SER A 56 -15.74 1.87 -16.99
C SER A 56 -15.87 0.94 -18.21
N GLY A 57 -16.49 -0.25 -18.05
CA GLY A 57 -16.65 -1.26 -19.10
C GLY A 57 -17.89 -1.15 -19.99
N ASN A 58 -18.70 -0.09 -19.91
CA ASN A 58 -19.92 0.06 -20.74
C ASN A 58 -20.16 1.49 -21.26
N VAL A 59 -19.19 2.09 -21.96
CA VAL A 59 -19.48 3.12 -22.96
C VAL A 59 -18.52 2.96 -24.14
N GLN A 60 -18.76 1.97 -25.00
CA GLN A 60 -18.30 2.03 -26.38
C GLN A 60 -19.41 1.53 -27.32
N LYS A 61 -20.05 2.52 -27.95
CA LYS A 61 -20.98 2.51 -29.09
C LYS A 61 -22.40 2.01 -28.89
#